data_AF-A0A8H2DTQ0-F1
#
_entry.id   AF-A0A8H2DTQ0-F1
#
_cell.length_a   1.000
_cell.length_b   1.000
_cell.length_c   1.000
_cell.angle_alpha   90.00
_cell.angle_beta   90.00
_cell.angle_gamma   90.00
#
_symmetry.space_group_name_H-M   'P 1'
#
loop_
_entity.id
_entity.type
_entity.pdbx_description
1 polymer ?
#
loop_
_entity_poly.entity_id
_entity_poly.type
_entity_poly.pdbx_seq_one_letter_code
_entity_poly.pdbx_strand_id
1 'polypeptide(L)'
;MERRMIYTPDYIQGETPSKGPRCHGQVPRKLYTFQGNSTLMHDKMFFNKTDTLHTLHNWIPLSSASRGYIVVKDAHRYDLPNPYTIAVDRYKDGPGYMMTVFHQLHCLSYLVEHYQEGYDGVKLTEEVAHHTAHCFNYIRQGLMCSADVTLEGKTDAGPGEGSEHECVDYDALLEWANNHSAMKWRNVPDEATL
;
A
#
# COMPACT_ATOMS: atom_id res chain seq x y z
N MET A 1 -27.92 37.24 -10.10
CA MET A 1 -28.54 35.99 -10.58
C MET A 1 -27.73 35.52 -11.78
N GLU A 2 -26.77 34.64 -11.56
CA GLU A 2 -26.03 33.96 -12.64
C GLU A 2 -25.95 32.48 -12.29
N ARG A 3 -26.56 31.65 -13.13
CA ARG A 3 -26.60 30.19 -12.99
C ARG A 3 -25.25 29.63 -13.46
N ARG A 4 -24.47 29.05 -12.54
CA ARG A 4 -23.36 28.16 -12.92
C ARG A 4 -23.95 26.81 -13.32
N MET A 5 -23.68 26.40 -14.55
CA MET A 5 -23.98 25.07 -15.06
C MET A 5 -23.23 24.03 -14.21
N ILE A 6 -23.98 23.09 -13.65
CA ILE A 6 -23.43 21.90 -12.99
C ILE A 6 -23.10 20.92 -14.12
N TYR A 7 -21.82 20.60 -14.27
CA TYR A 7 -21.35 19.57 -15.19
C TYR A 7 -21.62 18.21 -14.53
N THR A 8 -22.63 17.49 -15.01
CA THR A 8 -22.83 16.06 -14.70
C THR A 8 -22.34 15.26 -15.90
N PRO A 9 -21.30 14.42 -15.78
CA PRO A 9 -21.03 13.43 -16.80
C PRO A 9 -22.00 12.25 -16.59
N ASP A 10 -22.97 12.12 -17.49
CA ASP A 10 -23.71 10.89 -17.70
C ASP A 10 -22.73 9.79 -18.13
N TYR A 11 -22.46 8.83 -17.23
CA TYR A 11 -21.65 7.67 -17.58
C TYR A 11 -22.53 6.61 -18.25
N ILE A 12 -22.12 6.25 -19.46
CA ILE A 12 -22.73 5.31 -20.40
C ILE A 12 -22.93 3.95 -19.73
N GLN A 13 -24.17 3.45 -19.75
CA GLN A 13 -24.50 2.05 -19.46
C GLN A 13 -24.00 1.16 -20.61
N GLY A 14 -22.77 0.69 -20.49
CA GLY A 14 -22.33 -0.57 -21.08
C GLY A 14 -21.96 -1.49 -19.92
N GLU A 15 -22.54 -2.69 -19.85
CA GLU A 15 -22.13 -3.70 -18.87
C GLU A 15 -20.71 -4.18 -19.21
N THR A 16 -19.71 -3.46 -18.72
CA THR A 16 -18.35 -3.96 -18.62
C THR A 16 -18.36 -5.15 -17.66
N PRO A 17 -17.70 -6.28 -18.00
CA PRO A 17 -17.44 -7.36 -17.05
C PRO A 17 -16.93 -6.76 -15.73
N SER A 18 -17.48 -7.18 -14.59
CA SER A 18 -17.08 -6.58 -13.33
C SER A 18 -15.61 -6.91 -13.04
N LYS A 19 -14.78 -5.88 -12.91
CA LYS A 19 -13.40 -5.97 -12.38
C LYS A 19 -13.47 -6.63 -11.00
N GLY A 20 -13.20 -7.94 -10.93
CA GLY A 20 -13.16 -8.72 -9.70
C GLY A 20 -14.46 -8.84 -8.87
N PRO A 21 -14.46 -9.74 -7.86
CA PRO A 21 -15.41 -9.63 -6.76
C PRO A 21 -15.17 -8.30 -6.06
N ARG A 22 -16.12 -7.36 -6.20
CA ARG A 22 -15.95 -6.01 -5.68
C ARG A 22 -15.96 -6.03 -4.14
N CYS A 23 -14.78 -6.01 -3.53
CA CYS A 23 -14.62 -5.50 -2.16
C CYS A 23 -15.04 -4.01 -2.10
N HIS A 24 -14.89 -3.29 -3.22
CA HIS A 24 -15.43 -1.94 -3.41
C HIS A 24 -16.96 -1.92 -3.22
N GLY A 25 -17.41 -1.20 -2.19
CA GLY A 25 -18.81 -1.08 -1.81
C GLY A 25 -19.29 -2.11 -0.78
N GLN A 26 -18.54 -3.19 -0.54
CA GLN A 26 -18.80 -4.15 0.53
C GLN A 26 -18.03 -3.80 1.82
N VAL A 27 -16.85 -3.19 1.69
CA VAL A 27 -16.06 -2.72 2.82
C VAL A 27 -16.46 -1.28 3.15
N PRO A 28 -16.93 -0.99 4.38
CA PRO A 28 -17.33 0.36 4.76
C PRO A 28 -16.12 1.30 4.82
N ARG A 29 -16.31 2.56 4.43
CA ARG A 29 -15.30 3.60 4.64
C ARG A 29 -15.33 4.06 6.10
N LYS A 30 -14.14 4.30 6.66
CA LYS A 30 -13.95 4.81 8.02
C LYS A 30 -12.96 5.97 7.98
N LEU A 31 -13.19 6.99 8.81
CA LEU A 31 -12.21 8.05 9.03
C LEU A 31 -11.08 7.53 9.93
N TYR A 32 -9.84 7.68 9.47
CA TYR A 32 -8.64 7.36 10.23
C TYR A 32 -7.92 8.64 10.60
N THR A 33 -7.64 8.81 11.89
CA THR A 33 -6.70 9.83 12.36
C THR A 33 -5.35 9.17 12.54
N PHE A 34 -4.31 9.72 11.90
CA PHE A 34 -2.96 9.17 12.05
C PHE A 34 -2.44 9.47 13.45
N GLN A 35 -1.94 8.44 14.12
CA GLN A 35 -1.50 8.49 15.50
C GLN A 35 -0.22 7.68 15.67
N GLY A 36 0.63 8.13 16.59
CA GLY A 36 1.77 7.33 17.03
C GLY A 36 1.28 6.08 17.77
N ASN A 37 1.92 4.94 17.51
CA ASN A 37 1.71 3.72 18.26
C ASN A 37 3.06 3.09 18.53
N SER A 38 3.56 3.23 19.77
CA SER A 38 4.88 2.77 20.17
C SER A 38 5.06 1.25 20.09
N THR A 39 3.97 0.47 20.03
CA THR A 39 4.04 -0.98 19.80
C THR A 39 4.34 -1.31 18.35
N LEU A 40 3.77 -0.52 17.42
CA LEU A 40 3.98 -0.71 15.99
C LEU A 40 5.27 -0.03 15.54
N MET A 41 5.65 1.10 16.12
CA MET A 41 6.86 1.83 15.74
C MET A 41 7.36 2.76 16.84
N HIS A 42 8.66 2.71 17.10
CA HIS A 42 9.32 3.52 18.12
C HIS A 42 10.77 3.83 17.74
N ASP A 43 11.31 4.93 18.26
CA ASP A 43 12.63 5.47 17.87
C ASP A 43 13.78 4.49 18.06
N LYS A 44 13.66 3.60 19.05
CA LYS A 44 14.69 2.59 19.35
C LYS A 44 14.71 1.40 18.39
N MET A 45 13.71 1.24 17.51
CA MET A 45 13.56 0.01 16.72
C MET A 45 14.78 -0.24 15.83
N PHE A 46 15.41 0.81 15.33
CA PHE A 46 16.57 0.72 14.43
C PHE A 46 17.92 0.64 15.14
N PHE A 47 17.97 0.57 16.48
CA PHE A 47 19.25 0.50 17.20
C PHE A 47 19.98 -0.83 17.03
N ASN A 48 19.25 -1.92 16.79
CA ASN A 48 19.80 -3.22 16.46
C ASN A 48 18.76 -4.11 15.78
N LYS A 49 19.22 -5.20 15.18
CA LYS A 49 18.39 -6.17 14.46
C LYS A 49 17.30 -6.79 15.33
N THR A 50 17.59 -7.11 16.59
CA THR A 50 16.62 -7.72 17.51
C THR A 50 15.44 -6.79 17.77
N ASP A 51 15.70 -5.51 18.06
CA ASP A 51 14.64 -4.52 18.29
C ASP A 51 13.79 -4.33 17.03
N THR A 52 14.42 -4.24 15.84
CA THR A 52 13.69 -4.13 14.57
C THR A 52 12.78 -5.34 14.33
N LEU A 53 13.29 -6.56 14.49
CA LEU A 53 12.51 -7.78 14.30
C LEU A 53 11.38 -7.91 15.32
N HIS A 54 11.60 -7.53 16.59
CA HIS A 54 10.54 -7.50 17.60
C HIS A 54 9.44 -6.49 17.25
N THR A 55 9.79 -5.29 16.76
CA THR A 55 8.81 -4.30 16.30
C THR A 55 8.04 -4.82 15.09
N LEU A 56 8.72 -5.40 14.09
CA LEU A 56 8.10 -5.98 12.90
C LEU A 56 7.20 -7.18 13.22
N HIS A 57 7.50 -7.95 14.27
CA HIS A 57 6.62 -9.02 14.74
C HIS A 57 5.25 -8.49 15.17
N ASN A 58 5.19 -7.27 15.72
CA ASN A 58 3.92 -6.61 16.06
C ASN A 58 3.12 -6.15 14.82
N TRP A 59 3.69 -6.21 13.62
CA TRP A 59 2.99 -5.90 12.36
C TRP A 59 2.24 -7.09 11.79
N ILE A 60 2.49 -8.32 12.27
CA ILE A 60 1.80 -9.52 11.79
C ILE A 60 0.27 -9.36 11.76
N PRO A 61 -0.38 -8.78 12.80
CA PRO A 61 -1.82 -8.56 12.80
C PRO A 61 -2.32 -7.51 11.80
N LEU A 62 -1.44 -6.74 11.16
CA LEU A 62 -1.80 -5.76 10.12
C LEU A 62 -2.05 -6.42 8.75
N SER A 63 -1.66 -7.69 8.60
CA SER A 63 -1.95 -8.49 7.41
C SER A 63 -3.14 -9.43 7.66
N SER A 64 -3.71 -10.00 6.59
CA SER A 64 -4.66 -11.12 6.73
C SER A 64 -3.97 -12.39 7.25
N ALA A 65 -4.77 -13.33 7.78
CA ALA A 65 -4.29 -14.60 8.31
C ALA A 65 -3.48 -15.44 7.31
N SER A 66 -3.74 -15.28 6.01
CA SER A 66 -3.00 -15.92 4.91
C SER A 66 -1.93 -14.99 4.31
N ARG A 67 -1.43 -14.03 5.10
CA ARG A 67 -0.42 -13.04 4.67
C ARG A 67 -0.79 -12.28 3.39
N GLY A 68 -2.09 -12.05 3.20
CA GLY A 68 -2.66 -11.31 2.07
C GLY A 68 -3.18 -12.15 0.91
N TYR A 69 -2.90 -13.45 0.89
CA TYR A 69 -3.48 -14.34 -0.11
C TYR A 69 -4.96 -14.61 0.15
N ILE A 70 -5.75 -14.66 -0.93
CA ILE A 70 -7.16 -15.02 -0.90
C ILE A 70 -7.51 -16.02 -2.00
N VAL A 71 -8.58 -16.77 -1.76
CA VAL A 71 -9.20 -17.65 -2.75
C VAL A 71 -10.54 -17.04 -3.16
N VAL A 72 -10.71 -16.79 -4.46
CA VAL A 72 -11.96 -16.28 -5.02
C VAL A 72 -12.78 -17.45 -5.57
N LYS A 73 -13.98 -17.65 -5.01
CA LYS A 73 -14.95 -18.62 -5.56
C LYS A 73 -15.47 -18.14 -6.91
N ASP A 74 -15.62 -19.07 -7.84
CA ASP A 74 -16.12 -18.80 -9.20
C ASP A 74 -15.35 -17.67 -9.91
N ALA A 75 -14.01 -17.65 -9.77
CA ALA A 75 -13.15 -16.59 -10.31
C ALA A 75 -13.37 -16.31 -11.81
N HIS A 76 -13.75 -17.34 -12.59
CA HIS A 76 -14.09 -17.24 -14.02
C HIS A 76 -15.24 -16.28 -14.35
N ARG A 77 -16.01 -15.84 -13.35
CA ARG A 77 -17.11 -14.87 -13.52
C ARG A 77 -16.64 -13.41 -13.50
N TYR A 78 -15.38 -13.19 -13.17
CA TYR A 78 -14.79 -11.87 -13.01
C TYR A 78 -13.66 -11.69 -13.99
N ASP A 79 -13.38 -10.44 -14.31
CA ASP A 79 -12.16 -10.07 -15.03
C ASP A 79 -11.01 -10.01 -14.02
N LEU A 80 -10.31 -11.14 -13.86
CA LEU A 80 -9.19 -11.31 -12.95
C LEU A 80 -7.98 -11.83 -13.72
N PRO A 81 -6.75 -11.49 -13.30
CA PRO A 81 -5.54 -12.05 -13.90
C PRO A 81 -5.48 -13.57 -13.72
N ASN A 82 -4.53 -14.23 -14.39
CA ASN A 82 -4.26 -15.63 -14.11
C ASN A 82 -3.86 -15.81 -12.63
N PRO A 83 -4.43 -16.77 -11.89
CA PRO A 83 -4.12 -16.91 -10.47
C PRO A 83 -2.70 -17.44 -10.22
N TYR A 84 -2.16 -17.11 -9.05
CA TYR A 84 -1.02 -17.82 -8.46
C TYR A 84 -1.40 -19.26 -8.11
N THR A 85 -0.39 -20.11 -7.95
CA THR A 85 -0.54 -21.43 -7.33
C THR A 85 -0.07 -21.30 -5.89
N ILE A 86 -1.00 -21.41 -4.94
CA ILE A 86 -0.73 -21.21 -3.51
C ILE A 86 -1.16 -22.44 -2.71
N ALA A 87 -0.54 -22.65 -1.55
CA ALA A 87 -1.03 -23.63 -0.58
C ALA A 87 -2.37 -23.17 0.00
N VAL A 88 -3.45 -23.90 -0.31
CA VAL A 88 -4.80 -23.60 0.20
C VAL A 88 -5.08 -24.34 1.50
N ASP A 89 -4.39 -25.46 1.73
CA ASP A 89 -4.33 -26.16 3.01
C ASP A 89 -2.96 -26.87 3.17
N ARG A 90 -2.79 -27.65 4.25
CA ARG A 90 -1.52 -28.35 4.55
C ARG A 90 -1.11 -29.41 3.52
N TYR A 91 -2.01 -29.81 2.63
CA TYR A 91 -1.85 -30.94 1.73
C TYR A 91 -2.20 -30.61 0.28
N LYS A 92 -2.73 -29.42 0.00
CA LYS A 92 -3.25 -29.04 -1.32
C LYS A 92 -2.83 -27.64 -1.71
N ASP A 93 -2.45 -27.54 -2.98
CA ASP A 93 -2.30 -26.27 -3.68
C ASP A 93 -3.55 -25.97 -4.51
N GLY A 94 -3.80 -24.69 -4.74
CA GLY A 94 -4.93 -24.21 -5.52
C GLY A 94 -4.71 -22.81 -6.07
N PRO A 95 -5.66 -22.31 -6.88
CA PRO A 95 -5.60 -20.96 -7.42
C PRO A 95 -5.81 -19.93 -6.30
N GLY A 96 -4.99 -18.89 -6.28
CA GLY A 96 -5.12 -17.78 -5.34
C GLY A 96 -4.60 -16.46 -5.89
N TYR A 97 -4.97 -15.38 -5.21
CA TYR A 97 -4.60 -14.01 -5.55
C TYR A 97 -4.00 -13.33 -4.34
N MET A 98 -3.08 -12.41 -4.56
CA MET A 98 -2.53 -11.57 -3.49
C MET A 98 -3.26 -10.23 -3.49
N MET A 99 -3.77 -9.79 -2.34
CA MET A 99 -4.37 -8.45 -2.26
C MET A 99 -3.29 -7.38 -2.08
N THR A 100 -3.29 -6.38 -2.96
CA THR A 100 -2.20 -5.39 -3.10
C THR A 100 -1.80 -4.70 -1.81
N VAL A 101 -2.75 -4.22 -0.99
CA VAL A 101 -2.41 -3.54 0.28
C VAL A 101 -1.54 -4.40 1.20
N PHE A 102 -1.74 -5.72 1.21
CA PHE A 102 -0.94 -6.62 2.04
C PHE A 102 0.42 -6.91 1.41
N HIS A 103 0.52 -6.88 0.08
CA HIS A 103 1.80 -6.96 -0.61
C HIS A 103 2.63 -5.69 -0.36
N GLN A 104 2.01 -4.52 -0.45
CA GLN A 104 2.65 -3.24 -0.10
C GLN A 104 3.14 -3.21 1.35
N LEU A 105 2.34 -3.70 2.30
CA LEU A 105 2.76 -3.81 3.71
C LEU A 105 3.91 -4.81 3.90
N HIS A 106 3.91 -5.92 3.15
CA HIS A 106 5.02 -6.87 3.15
C HIS A 106 6.31 -6.23 2.64
N CYS A 107 6.26 -5.54 1.49
CA CYS A 107 7.40 -4.81 0.93
C CYS A 107 7.89 -3.74 1.91
N LEU A 108 6.99 -3.00 2.56
CA LEU A 108 7.37 -2.02 3.58
C LEU A 108 8.09 -2.67 4.77
N SER A 109 7.64 -3.84 5.24
CA SER A 109 8.31 -4.57 6.32
C SER A 109 9.71 -5.03 5.91
N TYR A 110 9.88 -5.44 4.64
CA TYR A 110 11.16 -5.84 4.09
C TYR A 110 12.13 -4.65 4.03
N LEU A 111 11.64 -3.48 3.59
CA LEU A 111 12.42 -2.24 3.58
C LEU A 111 12.84 -1.81 4.99
N VAL A 112 11.95 -1.93 5.98
CA VAL A 112 12.27 -1.61 7.38
C VAL A 112 13.37 -2.52 7.92
N GLU A 113 13.29 -3.83 7.66
CA GLU A 113 14.33 -4.78 8.07
C GLU A 113 15.68 -4.44 7.42
N HIS A 114 15.70 -4.26 6.10
CA HIS A 114 16.94 -4.03 5.36
C HIS A 114 17.51 -2.62 5.56
N TYR A 115 16.66 -1.64 5.90
CA TYR A 115 17.13 -0.35 6.38
C TYR A 115 17.99 -0.53 7.63
N GLN A 116 17.56 -1.35 8.60
CA GLN A 116 18.37 -1.62 9.79
C GLN A 116 19.68 -2.36 9.44
N GLU A 117 19.62 -3.36 8.56
CA GLU A 117 20.79 -4.15 8.17
C GLU A 117 21.85 -3.33 7.43
N GLY A 118 21.42 -2.38 6.59
CA GLY A 118 22.31 -1.52 5.80
C GLY A 118 23.23 -0.62 6.64
N TYR A 119 22.97 -0.45 7.94
CA TYR A 119 23.82 0.36 8.82
C TYR A 119 25.06 -0.37 9.38
N ASP A 120 25.33 -1.63 9.01
CA ASP A 120 26.60 -2.35 9.29
C ASP A 120 27.16 -2.19 10.73
N GLY A 121 26.28 -2.20 11.74
CA GLY A 121 26.66 -2.01 13.15
C GLY A 121 26.98 -0.58 13.57
N VAL A 122 26.84 0.40 12.67
CA VAL A 122 26.87 1.83 12.98
C VAL A 122 25.56 2.22 13.67
N LYS A 123 25.68 2.73 14.90
CA LYS A 123 24.52 3.23 15.63
C LYS A 123 24.01 4.52 14.98
N LEU A 124 22.73 4.53 14.63
CA LEU A 124 22.03 5.75 14.20
C LEU A 124 22.04 6.82 15.28
N THR A 125 22.11 8.08 14.87
CA THR A 125 21.77 9.19 15.77
C THR A 125 20.29 9.08 16.16
N GLU A 126 19.94 9.61 17.33
CA GLU A 126 18.55 9.60 17.80
C GLU A 126 17.62 10.32 16.81
N GLU A 127 18.08 11.45 16.25
CA GLU A 127 17.35 12.19 15.22
C GLU A 127 17.06 11.32 13.99
N VAL A 128 18.06 10.65 13.42
CA VAL A 128 17.88 9.83 12.21
C VAL A 128 16.97 8.65 12.51
N ALA A 129 17.18 7.95 13.63
CA ALA A 129 16.36 6.80 14.01
C ALA A 129 14.88 7.19 14.21
N HIS A 130 14.64 8.31 14.91
CA HIS A 130 13.31 8.86 15.15
C HIS A 130 12.61 9.27 13.85
N HIS A 131 13.25 10.10 13.02
CA HIS A 131 12.64 10.54 11.76
C HIS A 131 12.37 9.36 10.82
N THR A 132 13.30 8.41 10.72
CA THR A 132 13.10 7.21 9.91
C THR A 132 11.91 6.39 10.42
N ALA A 133 11.80 6.22 11.74
CA ALA A 133 10.65 5.52 12.34
C ALA A 133 9.34 6.30 12.14
N HIS A 134 9.36 7.62 12.10
CA HIS A 134 8.16 8.37 11.78
C HIS A 134 7.78 8.29 10.30
N CYS A 135 8.74 8.34 9.39
CA CYS A 135 8.53 8.23 7.94
C CYS A 135 7.91 6.88 7.58
N PHE A 136 8.52 5.77 8.01
CA PHE A 136 7.99 4.44 7.76
C PHE A 136 6.58 4.25 8.40
N ASN A 137 6.30 4.86 9.56
CA ASN A 137 4.98 4.79 10.19
C ASN A 137 3.94 5.57 9.39
N TYR A 138 4.33 6.72 8.85
CA TYR A 138 3.49 7.57 8.05
C TYR A 138 3.11 6.87 6.73
N ILE A 139 4.10 6.25 6.06
CA ILE A 139 3.87 5.43 4.86
C ILE A 139 2.94 4.27 5.18
N ARG A 140 3.21 3.50 6.25
CA ARG A 140 2.35 2.39 6.68
C ARG A 140 0.89 2.81 6.88
N GLN A 141 0.66 3.93 7.55
CA GLN A 141 -0.68 4.46 7.76
C GLN A 141 -1.32 4.94 6.45
N GLY A 142 -0.54 5.53 5.55
CA GLY A 142 -0.96 5.91 4.20
C GLY A 142 -1.46 4.71 3.39
N LEU A 143 -0.68 3.62 3.36
CA LEU A 143 -1.05 2.36 2.70
C LEU A 143 -2.36 1.78 3.26
N MET A 144 -2.54 1.79 4.58
CA MET A 144 -3.77 1.30 5.21
C MET A 144 -4.98 2.23 4.97
N CYS A 145 -4.76 3.54 4.91
CA CYS A 145 -5.80 4.54 4.66
C CYS A 145 -6.30 4.48 3.21
N SER A 146 -5.37 4.25 2.28
CA SER A 146 -5.62 4.10 0.84
C SER A 146 -5.45 2.63 0.43
N ALA A 147 -6.00 1.72 1.22
CA ALA A 147 -5.84 0.29 1.04
C ALA A 147 -6.28 -0.14 -0.37
N ASP A 148 -5.31 -0.47 -1.21
CA ASP A 148 -5.54 -1.00 -2.54
C ASP A 148 -6.04 -2.44 -2.44
N VAL A 149 -7.29 -2.65 -2.88
CA VAL A 149 -7.98 -3.94 -2.83
C VAL A 149 -7.85 -4.73 -4.12
N THR A 150 -6.98 -4.30 -5.04
CA THR A 150 -6.66 -5.02 -6.28
C THR A 150 -6.18 -6.45 -5.97
N LEU A 151 -6.59 -7.39 -6.81
CA LEU A 151 -6.21 -8.80 -6.72
C LEU A 151 -5.13 -9.12 -7.73
N GLU A 152 -3.90 -9.22 -7.25
CA GLU A 152 -2.73 -9.55 -8.05
C GLU A 152 -2.69 -11.05 -8.36
N GLY A 153 -2.36 -11.37 -9.60
CA GLY A 153 -2.13 -12.71 -10.10
C GLY A 153 -0.82 -12.80 -10.85
N LYS A 154 -0.60 -13.91 -11.56
CA LYS A 154 0.57 -14.11 -12.41
C LYS A 154 0.55 -13.11 -13.57
N THR A 155 1.68 -12.42 -13.73
CA THR A 155 1.98 -11.56 -14.87
C THR A 155 3.37 -11.93 -15.42
N ASP A 156 3.70 -11.46 -16.61
CA ASP A 156 5.05 -11.60 -17.19
C ASP A 156 6.03 -10.53 -16.68
N ALA A 157 5.58 -9.58 -15.87
CA ALA A 157 6.37 -8.43 -15.42
C ALA A 157 7.00 -8.61 -14.04
N GLY A 158 6.43 -9.48 -13.19
CA GLY A 158 6.93 -9.74 -11.84
C GLY A 158 5.81 -9.89 -10.80
N PRO A 159 6.14 -10.14 -9.53
CA PRO A 159 5.17 -10.19 -8.45
C PRO A 159 4.47 -8.83 -8.26
N GLY A 160 3.20 -8.75 -8.65
CA GLY A 160 2.41 -7.53 -8.52
C GLY A 160 2.60 -6.59 -9.72
N GLU A 161 3.81 -6.47 -10.28
CA GLU A 161 4.02 -5.69 -11.51
C GLU A 161 3.13 -6.20 -12.65
N GLY A 162 2.57 -5.28 -13.44
CA GLY A 162 1.65 -5.62 -14.54
C GLY A 162 0.21 -5.90 -14.11
N SER A 163 -0.10 -5.86 -12.81
CA SER A 163 -1.49 -5.85 -12.34
C SER A 163 -2.13 -4.49 -12.63
N GLU A 164 -3.41 -4.47 -12.98
CA GLU A 164 -4.16 -3.22 -13.20
C GLU A 164 -4.78 -2.73 -11.89
N HIS A 165 -4.55 -1.46 -11.55
CA HIS A 165 -5.01 -0.84 -10.30
C HIS A 165 -6.04 0.28 -10.59
N GLU A 166 -6.97 0.50 -9.67
CA GLU A 166 -7.87 1.66 -9.68
C GLU A 166 -7.34 2.73 -8.72
N CYS A 167 -6.68 3.75 -9.28
CA CYS A 167 -6.00 4.80 -8.51
C CYS A 167 -6.66 6.17 -8.71
N VAL A 168 -6.30 7.11 -7.83
CA VAL A 168 -6.49 8.54 -8.14
C VAL A 168 -5.65 8.88 -9.37
N ASP A 169 -6.23 9.64 -10.31
CA ASP A 169 -5.50 10.18 -11.45
C ASP A 169 -4.40 11.13 -10.92
N TYR A 170 -3.16 10.63 -10.95
CA TYR A 170 -2.01 11.32 -10.37
C TYR A 170 -1.64 12.56 -11.18
N ASP A 171 -1.78 12.53 -12.50
CA ASP A 171 -1.46 13.66 -13.36
C ASP A 171 -2.44 14.80 -13.14
N ALA A 172 -3.74 14.48 -13.07
CA ALA A 172 -4.77 15.48 -12.73
C ALA A 172 -4.59 16.04 -11.30
N LEU A 173 -4.23 15.18 -10.33
CA LEU A 173 -3.90 15.61 -8.97
C LEU A 173 -2.69 16.54 -8.95
N LEU A 174 -1.63 16.20 -9.69
CA LEU A 174 -0.40 16.96 -9.77
C LEU A 174 -0.63 18.33 -10.44
N GLU A 175 -1.39 18.37 -11.53
CA GLU A 175 -1.80 19.63 -12.17
C GLU A 175 -2.60 20.51 -11.20
N TRP A 176 -3.59 19.92 -10.52
CA TRP A 176 -4.38 20.63 -9.53
C TRP A 176 -3.48 21.18 -8.41
N ALA A 177 -2.59 20.37 -7.84
CA ALA A 177 -1.70 20.79 -6.76
C ALA A 177 -0.76 21.94 -7.19
N ASN A 178 -0.20 21.86 -8.39
CA ASN A 178 0.67 22.90 -8.96
C ASN A 178 -0.07 24.23 -9.16
N ASN A 179 -1.33 24.19 -9.60
CA ASN A 179 -2.18 25.37 -9.74
C ASN A 179 -2.57 26.01 -8.38
N HIS A 180 -2.38 25.29 -7.27
CA HIS A 180 -2.66 25.74 -5.90
C HIS A 180 -1.38 25.84 -5.05
N SER A 181 -0.20 25.88 -5.66
CA SER A 181 1.07 25.88 -4.95
C SER A 181 1.22 27.10 -4.03
N ALA A 182 1.64 26.90 -2.78
CA ALA A 182 1.91 27.99 -1.84
C ALA A 182 3.21 28.74 -2.18
N MET A 183 4.31 28.00 -2.34
CA MET A 183 5.61 28.54 -2.72
C MET A 183 6.27 27.55 -3.69
N LYS A 184 6.89 28.07 -4.75
CA LYS A 184 7.75 27.26 -5.61
C LYS A 184 9.07 26.97 -4.90
N TRP A 185 9.36 25.70 -4.69
CA TRP A 185 10.62 25.27 -4.10
C TRP A 185 11.79 25.54 -5.06
N ARG A 186 12.99 25.77 -4.51
CA ARG A 186 14.22 25.93 -5.30
C ARG A 186 14.90 24.57 -5.40
N ASN A 187 15.22 24.14 -6.62
CA ASN A 187 15.98 22.91 -6.82
C ASN A 187 17.43 23.11 -6.36
N VAL A 188 17.80 22.45 -5.27
CA VAL A 188 19.18 22.38 -4.75
C VAL A 188 19.68 20.95 -4.99
N PRO A 189 20.73 20.74 -5.81
CA PRO A 189 21.13 19.40 -6.28
C PRO A 189 21.53 18.39 -5.19
N ASP A 190 21.94 18.86 -4.01
CA ASP A 190 22.53 18.02 -2.95
C ASP A 190 21.54 17.70 -1.81
N GLU A 191 20.25 17.99 -1.99
CA GLU A 191 19.21 17.70 -0.99
C GLU A 191 18.26 16.61 -1.50
N ALA A 192 17.97 15.62 -0.64
CA ALA A 192 16.91 14.64 -0.87
C ALA A 192 15.53 15.32 -0.70
N THR A 193 15.19 16.18 -1.66
CA THR A 193 13.90 16.86 -1.78
C THR A 193 13.17 16.32 -3.01
N LEU A 194 11.89 15.99 -2.83
CA LEU A 194 10.96 15.69 -3.92
C LEU A 194 10.30 16.98 -4.41
#